data_AF-A0A936E7J9-F1
#
_entry.id   AF-A0A936E7J9-F1
#
_cell.length_a   1.000
_cell.length_b   1.000
_cell.length_c   1.000
_cell.angle_alpha   90.00
_cell.angle_beta   90.00
_cell.angle_gamma   90.00
#
_symmetry.space_group_name_H-M   'P 1'
#
loop_
_entity.id
_entity.type
_entity.pdbx_description
1 polymer ?
#
loop_
_entity_poly.entity_id
_entity_poly.type
_entity_poly.pdbx_seq_one_letter_code
_entity_poly.pdbx_strand_id
1 'polypeptide(L)'
;MDALRSTILAAAIVAAPAPALADSCWTHNGSLMRLEAEGPARLFSYEKPKAGLAAAGIRKHTLLFDGEKSGNWYSGTARVFSKSCPGSPLEYHVEGPVNSSQTRVEMTGEREVYENCQPTGRRTVDTLVFRYSHQC
;
A
#
# COMPACT_ATOMS: atom_id res chain seq x y z
N MET A 1 16.10 57.18 -39.00
CA MET A 1 15.27 56.02 -39.40
C MET A 1 15.67 54.87 -38.49
N ASP A 2 15.17 54.86 -37.25
CA ASP A 2 15.47 53.81 -36.28
C ASP A 2 14.24 52.93 -36.11
N ALA A 3 14.30 51.73 -36.70
CA ALA A 3 13.29 50.71 -36.55
C ALA A 3 13.51 49.97 -35.22
N LEU A 4 12.70 50.27 -34.21
CA LEU A 4 12.71 49.56 -32.94
C LEU A 4 12.11 48.16 -33.15
N ARG A 5 12.96 47.13 -33.16
CA ARG A 5 12.56 45.73 -33.20
C ARG A 5 11.95 45.34 -31.85
N SER A 6 10.65 45.04 -31.85
CA SER A 6 9.94 44.51 -30.69
C SER A 6 10.15 43.00 -30.63
N THR A 7 10.90 42.53 -29.64
CA THR A 7 11.11 41.11 -29.35
C THR A 7 9.97 40.60 -28.46
N ILE A 8 9.08 39.79 -29.03
CA ILE A 8 8.05 39.08 -28.25
C ILE A 8 8.72 37.88 -27.59
N LEU A 9 8.86 37.91 -26.25
CA LEU A 9 9.22 36.73 -25.46
C LEU A 9 7.97 35.84 -25.31
N ALA A 10 7.96 34.71 -26.01
CA ALA A 10 7.00 33.64 -25.76
C ALA A 10 7.42 32.89 -24.48
N ALA A 11 6.68 33.06 -23.39
CA ALA A 11 6.86 32.25 -22.18
C ALA A 11 6.28 30.85 -22.43
N ALA A 12 7.14 29.83 -22.48
CA ALA A 12 6.71 28.44 -22.54
C ALA A 12 6.19 28.00 -21.17
N ILE A 13 4.90 27.69 -21.08
CA ILE A 13 4.29 27.12 -19.87
C ILE A 13 4.71 25.64 -19.82
N VAL A 14 5.64 25.32 -18.92
CA VAL A 14 6.01 23.92 -18.64
C VAL A 14 4.92 23.33 -17.75
N ALA A 15 4.07 22.48 -18.31
CA ALA A 15 3.12 21.69 -17.53
C ALA A 15 3.87 20.52 -16.86
N ALA A 16 3.89 20.49 -15.53
CA ALA A 16 4.39 19.34 -14.79
C ALA A 16 3.40 18.15 -14.92
N PRO A 17 3.88 16.89 -15.04
CA PRO A 17 3.00 15.74 -15.08
C PRO A 17 2.28 15.56 -13.75
N ALA A 18 0.95 15.42 -13.80
CA ALA A 18 0.13 15.12 -12.64
C ALA A 18 0.30 13.64 -12.22
N PRO A 19 0.23 13.32 -10.91
CA PRO A 19 0.26 11.93 -10.46
C PRO A 19 -0.94 11.16 -11.02
N ALA A 20 -0.69 9.96 -11.54
CA ALA A 20 -1.76 9.06 -11.95
C ALA A 20 -2.42 8.45 -10.72
N LEU A 21 -3.74 8.57 -10.64
CA LEU A 21 -4.58 7.92 -9.63
C LEU A 21 -5.18 6.65 -10.22
N ALA A 22 -5.06 5.53 -9.50
CA ALA A 22 -5.65 4.27 -9.89
C ALA A 22 -6.12 3.47 -8.67
N ASP A 23 -7.36 2.98 -8.74
CA ASP A 23 -7.96 2.15 -7.72
C ASP A 23 -8.25 0.75 -8.26
N SER A 24 -7.99 -0.28 -7.47
CA SER A 24 -8.26 -1.68 -7.85
C SER A 24 -8.55 -2.58 -6.65
N CYS A 25 -9.21 -3.71 -6.87
CA CYS A 25 -9.50 -4.67 -5.82
C CYS A 25 -8.55 -5.86 -5.85
N TRP A 26 -8.27 -6.38 -4.67
CA TRP A 26 -7.33 -7.48 -4.47
C TRP A 26 -7.84 -8.41 -3.38
N THR A 27 -7.55 -9.70 -3.46
CA THR A 27 -7.80 -10.65 -2.37
C THR A 27 -6.55 -10.81 -1.51
N HIS A 28 -6.75 -10.84 -0.19
CA HIS A 28 -5.70 -11.13 0.79
C HIS A 28 -6.29 -11.90 1.97
N ASN A 29 -5.76 -13.09 2.27
CA ASN A 29 -6.12 -13.89 3.46
C ASN A 29 -7.64 -14.08 3.70
N GLY A 30 -8.41 -14.22 2.61
CA GLY A 30 -9.86 -14.38 2.63
C GLY A 30 -10.67 -13.09 2.72
N SER A 31 -10.02 -11.91 2.67
CA SER A 31 -10.68 -10.60 2.62
C SER A 31 -10.55 -9.98 1.23
N LEU A 32 -11.47 -9.09 0.89
CA LEU A 32 -11.33 -8.16 -0.24
C LEU A 32 -10.61 -6.89 0.25
N MET A 33 -9.62 -6.45 -0.50
CA MET A 33 -8.80 -5.28 -0.27
C MET A 33 -8.99 -4.29 -1.39
N ARG A 34 -8.84 -3.00 -1.07
CA ARG A 34 -8.69 -1.91 -2.03
C ARG A 34 -7.21 -1.55 -2.10
N LEU A 35 -6.69 -1.41 -3.31
CA LEU A 35 -5.42 -0.73 -3.58
C LEU A 35 -5.75 0.66 -4.07
N GLU A 36 -5.26 1.68 -3.36
CA GLU A 36 -5.24 3.06 -3.80
C GLU A 36 -3.81 3.39 -4.24
N ALA A 37 -3.64 3.82 -5.48
CA ALA A 37 -2.35 4.14 -6.05
C ALA A 37 -2.32 5.60 -6.52
N GLU A 38 -1.34 6.35 -6.01
CA GLU A 38 -1.04 7.73 -6.41
C GLU A 38 0.44 7.85 -6.74
N GLY A 39 0.79 7.95 -8.03
CA GLY A 39 2.20 7.92 -8.44
C GLY A 39 2.90 6.63 -7.96
N PRO A 40 3.99 6.71 -7.17
CA PRO A 40 4.63 5.53 -6.57
C PRO A 40 3.89 5.01 -5.33
N ALA A 41 3.07 5.81 -4.65
CA ALA A 41 2.44 5.43 -3.39
C ALA A 41 1.43 4.28 -3.58
N ARG A 42 1.40 3.34 -2.64
CA ARG A 42 0.54 2.15 -2.65
C ARG A 42 -0.05 1.95 -1.26
N LEU A 43 -1.36 2.07 -1.16
CA LEU A 43 -2.10 1.85 0.07
C LEU A 43 -3.04 0.64 -0.10
N PHE A 44 -2.87 -0.38 0.73
CA PHE A 44 -3.83 -1.49 0.82
C PHE A 44 -4.70 -1.33 2.06
N SER A 45 -6.00 -1.14 1.85
CA SER A 45 -7.01 -1.05 2.90
C SER A 45 -8.07 -2.16 2.76
N TYR A 46 -8.70 -2.55 3.86
CA TYR A 46 -9.76 -3.57 3.83
C TYR A 46 -11.03 -3.02 3.17
N GLU A 47 -11.47 -3.59 2.04
CA GLU A 47 -12.74 -3.24 1.40
C GLU A 47 -13.90 -4.08 1.96
N LYS A 48 -13.68 -5.40 2.08
CA LYS A 48 -14.60 -6.35 2.74
C LYS A 48 -13.77 -7.29 3.63
N PRO A 49 -13.57 -6.95 4.92
CA PRO A 49 -12.88 -7.81 5.86
C PRO A 49 -13.63 -9.13 6.05
N LYS A 50 -12.91 -10.26 6.18
CA LYS A 50 -13.53 -11.53 6.60
C LYS A 50 -14.09 -11.42 8.02
N ALA A 51 -15.19 -12.14 8.29
CA ALA A 51 -15.97 -12.02 9.53
C ALA A 51 -15.13 -12.11 10.83
N GLY A 52 -14.13 -12.99 10.87
CA GLY A 52 -13.31 -13.21 12.07
C GLY A 52 -12.39 -12.05 12.49
N LEU A 53 -12.22 -11.03 11.65
CA LEU A 53 -11.33 -9.89 11.91
C LEU A 53 -11.96 -8.79 12.75
N ALA A 54 -13.29 -8.76 12.89
CA ALA A 54 -13.99 -7.70 13.60
C ALA A 54 -13.59 -7.60 15.08
N ALA A 55 -13.29 -8.73 15.72
CA ALA A 55 -12.84 -8.80 17.11
C ALA A 55 -11.41 -8.26 17.32
N ALA A 56 -10.63 -8.08 16.25
CA ALA A 56 -9.32 -7.42 16.28
C ALA A 56 -9.42 -5.91 15.94
N GLY A 57 -10.64 -5.35 15.89
CA GLY A 57 -10.87 -3.95 15.57
C GLY A 57 -10.85 -3.62 14.07
N ILE A 58 -10.63 -4.60 13.19
CA ILE A 58 -10.58 -4.36 11.74
C ILE A 58 -11.98 -4.09 11.20
N ARG A 59 -12.10 -3.05 10.39
CA ARG A 59 -13.32 -2.61 9.70
C ARG A 59 -13.00 -2.27 8.25
N LYS A 60 -14.03 -1.87 7.49
CA LYS A 60 -13.83 -1.30 6.16
C LYS A 60 -12.89 -0.08 6.27
N HIS A 61 -11.99 0.08 5.30
CA HIS A 61 -10.95 1.10 5.22
C HIS A 61 -9.85 1.04 6.28
N THR A 62 -9.82 0.01 7.13
CA THR A 62 -8.63 -0.22 7.97
C THR A 62 -7.42 -0.44 7.07
N LEU A 63 -6.35 0.33 7.29
CA LEU A 63 -5.11 0.28 6.52
C LEU A 63 -4.28 -0.95 6.93
N LEU A 64 -3.96 -1.82 5.98
CA LEU A 64 -3.07 -2.97 6.21
C LEU A 64 -1.63 -2.66 5.84
N PHE A 65 -1.44 -1.94 4.75
CA PHE A 65 -0.11 -1.62 4.22
C PHE A 65 -0.09 -0.23 3.60
N ASP A 66 0.99 0.50 3.84
CA ASP A 66 1.35 1.73 3.16
C ASP A 66 2.82 1.65 2.70
N GLY A 67 3.08 2.05 1.46
CA GLY A 67 4.41 1.97 0.90
C GLY A 67 4.49 2.52 -0.51
N GLU A 68 5.53 2.14 -1.22
CA GLU A 68 5.82 2.63 -2.56
C GLU A 68 6.13 1.49 -3.53
N LYS A 69 5.88 1.74 -4.81
CA LYS A 69 6.29 0.90 -5.93
C LYS A 69 7.48 1.54 -6.65
N SER A 70 8.56 0.77 -6.77
CA SER A 70 9.68 1.06 -7.68
C SER A 70 9.82 -0.07 -8.70
N GLY A 71 9.57 0.23 -9.98
CA GLY A 71 9.53 -0.80 -11.03
C GLY A 71 8.49 -1.88 -10.73
N ASN A 72 8.95 -3.11 -10.48
CA ASN A 72 8.14 -4.27 -10.09
C ASN A 72 8.39 -4.70 -8.64
N TRP A 73 8.74 -3.77 -7.76
CA TRP A 73 9.01 -4.02 -6.35
C TRP A 73 8.16 -3.10 -5.49
N TYR A 74 7.50 -3.66 -4.47
CA TYR A 74 6.82 -2.90 -3.42
C TYR A 74 7.69 -2.91 -2.17
N SER A 75 7.72 -1.81 -1.44
CA SER A 75 8.43 -1.68 -0.17
C SER A 75 7.66 -0.73 0.74
N GLY A 76 7.50 -1.07 2.02
CA GLY A 76 6.73 -0.24 2.94
C GLY A 76 6.47 -0.86 4.31
N THR A 77 5.42 -0.37 4.97
CA THR A 77 5.01 -0.76 6.33
C THR A 77 3.75 -1.60 6.26
N ALA A 78 3.78 -2.79 6.85
CA ALA A 78 2.62 -3.63 7.08
C ALA A 78 2.19 -3.61 8.55
N ARG A 79 0.92 -3.96 8.79
CA ARG A 79 0.30 -4.00 10.13
C ARG A 79 -0.20 -5.39 10.47
N VAL A 80 0.15 -5.87 11.68
CA VAL A 80 -0.48 -7.04 12.29
C VAL A 80 -1.45 -6.60 13.36
N PHE A 81 -2.68 -7.12 13.28
CA PHE A 81 -3.75 -6.83 14.21
C PHE A 81 -3.97 -8.03 15.14
N SER A 82 -4.16 -7.76 16.43
CA SER A 82 -4.43 -8.79 17.43
C SER A 82 -5.68 -8.46 18.22
N LYS A 83 -6.49 -9.50 18.52
CA LYS A 83 -7.63 -9.38 19.44
C LYS A 83 -7.19 -9.05 20.87
N SER A 84 -5.97 -9.46 21.24
CA SER A 84 -5.39 -9.14 22.55
C SER A 84 -4.87 -7.70 22.62
N CYS A 85 -4.72 -7.01 21.48
CA CYS A 85 -4.19 -5.65 21.37
C CYS A 85 -5.07 -4.79 20.44
N PRO A 86 -6.35 -4.57 20.80
CA PRO A 86 -7.25 -3.82 19.96
C PRO A 86 -6.80 -2.35 19.83
N GLY A 87 -6.76 -1.84 18.60
CA GLY A 87 -6.44 -0.43 18.33
C GLY A 87 -4.94 -0.08 18.26
N SER A 88 -4.05 -1.02 18.59
CA SER A 88 -2.59 -0.83 18.50
C SER A 88 -1.98 -1.91 17.61
N PRO A 89 -2.06 -1.76 16.27
CA PRO A 89 -1.42 -2.71 15.37
C PRO A 89 0.10 -2.68 15.53
N LEU A 90 0.72 -3.84 15.39
CA LEU A 90 2.18 -3.93 15.28
C LEU A 90 2.57 -3.60 13.84
N GLU A 91 3.43 -2.60 13.69
CA GLU A 91 3.99 -2.18 12.40
C GLU A 91 5.35 -2.82 12.16
N TYR A 92 5.62 -3.21 10.91
CA TYR A 92 6.88 -3.80 10.50
C TYR A 92 7.12 -3.62 9.00
N HIS A 93 8.38 -3.63 8.61
CA HIS A 93 8.76 -3.48 7.22
C HIS A 93 8.46 -4.74 6.42
N VAL A 94 7.93 -4.57 5.21
CA VAL A 94 7.76 -5.63 4.22
C VAL A 94 8.17 -5.12 2.85
N GLU A 95 8.70 -6.02 2.03
CA GLU A 95 9.00 -5.72 0.63
C GLU A 95 8.94 -6.96 -0.25
N GLY A 96 8.79 -6.77 -1.55
CA GLY A 96 8.85 -7.90 -2.49
C GLY A 96 8.26 -7.61 -3.88
N PRO A 97 8.29 -8.62 -4.76
CA PRO A 97 7.98 -8.43 -6.16
C PRO A 97 6.49 -8.30 -6.46
N VAL A 98 6.23 -7.55 -7.53
CA VAL A 98 5.01 -7.62 -8.34
C VAL A 98 5.32 -8.50 -9.55
N ASN A 99 4.46 -9.47 -9.84
CA ASN A 99 4.66 -10.31 -11.02
C ASN A 99 4.55 -9.51 -12.34
N SER A 100 5.08 -10.07 -13.42
CA SER A 100 5.12 -9.40 -14.73
C SER A 100 3.73 -8.99 -15.24
N SER A 101 2.69 -9.78 -14.97
CA SER A 101 1.31 -9.44 -15.35
C SER A 101 0.64 -8.40 -14.46
N GLN A 102 1.30 -7.88 -13.42
CA GLN A 102 0.77 -6.92 -12.46
C GLN A 102 -0.50 -7.41 -11.73
N THR A 103 -0.68 -8.72 -11.58
CA THR A 103 -1.86 -9.34 -10.94
C THR A 103 -1.56 -10.03 -9.62
N ARG A 104 -0.30 -10.08 -9.21
CA ARG A 104 0.13 -10.65 -7.92
C ARG A 104 1.25 -9.85 -7.31
N VAL A 105 1.07 -9.49 -6.03
CA VAL A 105 2.10 -8.89 -5.18
C VAL A 105 2.41 -9.90 -4.07
N GLU A 106 3.69 -10.16 -3.84
CA GLU A 106 4.16 -10.98 -2.73
C GLU A 106 5.24 -10.20 -1.99
N MET A 107 4.96 -9.83 -0.73
CA MET A 107 5.90 -9.12 0.12
C MET A 107 6.24 -9.95 1.35
N THR A 108 7.47 -9.88 1.80
CA THR A 108 7.96 -10.59 2.98
C THR A 108 8.58 -9.60 3.95
N GLY A 109 8.43 -9.87 5.24
CA GLY A 109 9.07 -9.10 6.29
C GLY A 109 9.24 -9.91 7.56
N GLU A 110 10.28 -9.59 8.33
CA GLU A 110 10.50 -10.17 9.65
C GLU A 110 9.99 -9.23 10.74
N ARG A 111 9.27 -9.77 11.71
CA ARG A 111 8.82 -9.02 12.89
C ARG A 111 8.98 -9.83 14.16
N GLU A 112 8.90 -9.13 15.29
CA GLU A 112 8.80 -9.77 16.59
C GLU A 112 7.39 -10.33 16.83
N VAL A 113 7.33 -11.44 17.58
CA VAL A 113 6.09 -12.05 18.05
C VAL A 113 5.68 -11.39 19.35
N TYR A 114 4.42 -10.96 19.43
CA TYR A 114 3.83 -10.33 20.59
C TYR A 114 2.75 -11.22 21.21
N GLU A 115 2.72 -11.27 22.53
CA GLU A 115 1.67 -11.93 23.32
C GLU A 115 1.12 -10.91 24.32
N ASN A 116 -0.19 -10.70 24.34
CA ASN A 116 -0.83 -9.70 25.22
C ASN A 116 -0.14 -8.32 25.18
N CYS A 117 0.25 -7.91 23.97
CA CYS A 117 0.89 -6.63 23.66
C CYS A 117 2.30 -6.47 24.23
N GLN A 118 2.92 -7.58 24.63
CA GLN A 118 4.30 -7.62 25.09
C GLN A 118 5.17 -8.36 24.08
N PRO A 119 6.38 -7.85 23.77
CA PRO A 119 7.36 -8.56 22.96
C PRO A 119 7.80 -9.86 23.64
N THR A 120 7.95 -10.93 22.86
CA THR A 120 8.37 -12.25 23.37
C THR A 120 9.86 -12.54 23.18
N GLY A 121 10.59 -11.69 22.45
CA GLY A 121 11.95 -11.95 21.99
C GLY A 121 12.05 -12.91 20.80
N ARG A 122 10.95 -13.55 20.38
CA ARG A 122 10.91 -14.43 19.21
C ARG A 122 10.63 -13.64 17.94
N ARG A 123 11.26 -14.04 16.83
CA ARG A 123 11.05 -13.46 15.50
C ARG A 123 10.26 -14.42 14.61
N THR A 124 9.48 -13.86 13.69
CA THR A 124 8.76 -14.62 12.66
C THR A 124 8.82 -13.86 11.34
N VAL A 125 8.76 -14.61 10.24
CA VAL A 125 8.67 -14.07 8.88
C VAL A 125 7.23 -14.21 8.41
N ASP A 126 6.65 -13.10 7.98
CA ASP A 126 5.33 -13.08 7.37
C ASP A 126 5.46 -12.87 5.86
N THR A 127 4.62 -13.59 5.10
CA THR A 127 4.47 -13.38 3.64
C THR A 127 3.06 -12.88 3.35
N LEU A 128 2.97 -11.69 2.76
CA LEU A 128 1.73 -11.07 2.35
C LEU A 128 1.53 -11.31 0.85
N VAL A 129 0.53 -12.10 0.51
CA VAL A 129 0.14 -12.34 -0.89
C VAL A 129 -1.14 -11.59 -1.19
N PHE A 130 -1.10 -10.72 -2.20
CA PHE A 130 -2.25 -10.06 -2.78
C PHE A 130 -2.45 -10.58 -4.21
N ARG A 131 -3.70 -10.85 -4.58
CA ARG A 131 -4.08 -11.26 -5.95
C ARG A 131 -5.14 -10.33 -6.48
N TYR A 132 -4.97 -9.84 -7.69
CA TYR A 132 -5.92 -8.95 -8.34
C TYR A 132 -7.32 -9.57 -8.41
N SER A 133 -8.35 -8.74 -8.28
CA SER A 133 -9.75 -9.12 -8.25
C SER A 133 -10.64 -8.13 -8.99
N HIS A 134 -11.64 -8.65 -9.69
CA HIS A 134 -12.69 -7.89 -10.37
C HIS A 134 -13.91 -7.62 -9.47
N GLN A 135 -13.78 -7.74 -8.15
CA GLN A 135 -14.90 -7.65 -7.20
C GLN A 135 -15.08 -6.27 -6.56
N CYS A 136 -14.42 -5.25 -7.11
CA CYS A 136 -14.95 -3.89 -7.05
C CYS A 136 -16.13 -3.83 -8.05
#